data_AF-A0A1G0CN21-F1
#
_entry.id   AF-A0A1G0CN21-F1
#
_cell.length_a   1.000
_cell.length_b   1.000
_cell.length_c   1.000
_cell.angle_alpha   90.00
_cell.angle_beta   90.00
_cell.angle_gamma   90.00
#
_symmetry.space_group_name_H-M   'P 1'
#
loop_
_entity.id
_entity.type
_entity.pdbx_description
1 polymer ?
#
loop_
_entity_poly.entity_id
_entity_poly.type
_entity_poly.pdbx_seq_one_letter_code
_entity_poly.pdbx_strand_id
1 'polypeptide(L)'
;MYKFLIFIVPLVLFSCSQEKTEKPDEILFHYMINNHDSRRISLDTVTIEHLLYHDSKDSLIEQYVFSTNNESHFISLFSNEHYAGIDGGELSFELDTLGIIYSCSTTWFSNIRLKSNNDSINELIDIAIENCLSRSVNRIDYKSPNTAKIEQIIPFRQPSN
;
A
#
# COMPACT_ATOMS: atom_id res chain seq x y z
N MET A 1 -76.85 -6.07 28.84
CA MET A 1 -75.87 -7.13 29.14
C MET A 1 -74.76 -7.12 28.09
N TYR A 2 -73.73 -6.29 28.28
CA TYR A 2 -72.45 -6.43 27.58
C TYR A 2 -71.35 -5.97 28.55
N LYS A 3 -71.02 -6.87 29.48
CA LYS A 3 -69.73 -6.89 30.19
C LYS A 3 -68.87 -7.89 29.42
N PHE A 4 -67.56 -7.67 29.36
CA PHE A 4 -66.56 -8.34 28.51
C PHE A 4 -66.35 -7.69 27.15
N LEU A 5 -65.65 -6.57 27.16
CA LEU A 5 -64.69 -6.32 26.09
C LEU A 5 -63.57 -5.47 26.65
N ILE A 6 -62.35 -5.80 26.24
CA ILE A 6 -61.11 -5.05 26.48
C ILE A 6 -60.41 -5.43 27.80
N PHE A 7 -59.81 -6.61 27.83
CA PHE A 7 -58.69 -6.93 28.73
C PHE A 7 -57.69 -7.86 28.05
N ILE A 8 -57.29 -7.55 26.80
CA ILE A 8 -56.19 -8.25 26.12
C ILE A 8 -55.38 -7.26 25.27
N VAL A 9 -55.00 -6.10 25.81
CA VAL A 9 -53.91 -5.28 25.25
C VAL A 9 -53.35 -4.45 26.41
N PRO A 10 -52.36 -4.98 27.16
CA PRO A 10 -51.00 -4.61 26.81
C PRO A 10 -49.99 -5.70 27.22
N LEU A 11 -49.80 -6.72 26.40
CA LEU A 11 -48.73 -7.72 26.62
C LEU A 11 -47.64 -7.71 25.53
N VAL A 12 -47.65 -6.73 24.63
CA VAL A 12 -46.76 -6.72 23.44
C VAL A 12 -45.62 -5.70 23.54
N LEU A 13 -45.47 -4.96 24.65
CA LEU A 13 -44.45 -3.91 24.75
C LEU A 13 -43.12 -4.33 25.42
N PHE A 14 -42.90 -5.63 25.68
CA PHE A 14 -41.63 -6.13 26.21
C PHE A 14 -40.80 -6.91 25.18
N SER A 15 -40.85 -6.52 23.90
CA SER A 15 -39.76 -6.90 22.99
C SER A 15 -38.60 -5.94 23.24
N CYS A 16 -37.84 -6.24 24.28
CA CYS A 16 -36.55 -5.62 24.54
C CYS A 16 -35.63 -6.09 23.41
N SER A 17 -35.56 -5.30 22.33
CA SER A 17 -34.54 -5.45 21.31
C SER A 17 -33.21 -5.20 21.98
N GLN A 18 -32.52 -6.26 22.40
CA GLN A 18 -31.08 -6.20 22.57
C GLN A 18 -30.51 -6.01 21.18
N GLU A 19 -30.42 -4.76 20.73
CA GLU A 19 -29.41 -4.38 19.77
C GLU A 19 -28.08 -4.78 20.40
N LYS A 20 -27.56 -5.93 19.98
CA LYS A 20 -26.14 -6.21 20.10
C LYS A 20 -25.47 -5.04 19.38
N THR A 21 -24.95 -4.10 20.15
CA THR A 21 -24.00 -3.13 19.66
C THR A 21 -22.77 -3.94 19.30
N GLU A 22 -22.75 -4.48 18.08
CA GLU A 22 -21.52 -4.99 17.48
C GLU A 22 -20.56 -3.81 17.51
N LYS A 23 -19.52 -3.92 18.35
CA LYS A 23 -18.43 -2.94 18.29
C LYS A 23 -17.90 -3.02 16.86
N PRO A 24 -17.72 -1.88 16.17
CA PRO A 24 -17.10 -1.91 14.86
C PRO A 24 -15.78 -2.66 14.98
N ASP A 25 -15.57 -3.64 14.12
CA ASP A 25 -14.32 -4.39 14.09
C ASP A 25 -13.16 -3.42 13.97
N GLU A 26 -12.13 -3.61 14.80
CA GLU A 26 -10.96 -2.77 14.80
C GLU A 26 -10.26 -2.87 13.44
N ILE A 27 -10.01 -1.72 12.81
CA ILE A 27 -9.31 -1.66 11.53
C ILE A 27 -7.83 -1.88 11.80
N LEU A 28 -7.29 -2.90 11.15
CA LEU A 28 -5.93 -3.36 11.31
C LEU A 28 -5.20 -3.35 9.97
N PHE A 29 -3.89 -3.14 10.03
CA PHE A 29 -3.02 -3.01 8.88
C PHE A 29 -1.80 -3.92 8.99
N HIS A 30 -1.21 -4.31 7.87
CA HIS A 30 0.06 -5.01 7.83
C HIS A 30 0.79 -4.71 6.51
N TYR A 31 2.11 -4.79 6.55
CA TYR A 31 2.95 -4.64 5.37
C TYR A 31 3.30 -6.01 4.78
N MET A 32 3.05 -6.17 3.49
CA MET A 32 3.47 -7.32 2.71
C MET A 32 4.75 -6.99 1.95
N ILE A 33 5.81 -7.76 2.20
CA ILE A 33 7.08 -7.63 1.50
C ILE A 33 7.13 -8.68 0.37
N ASN A 34 7.42 -8.25 -0.85
CA ASN A 34 7.76 -9.13 -1.97
C ASN A 34 9.22 -8.90 -2.35
N ASN A 35 10.03 -9.94 -2.23
CA ASN A 35 11.43 -9.93 -2.67
C ASN A 35 11.62 -10.82 -3.90
N HIS A 36 12.79 -10.74 -4.53
CA HIS A 36 13.20 -11.55 -5.69
C HIS A 36 12.91 -13.06 -5.55
N ASP A 37 12.96 -13.59 -4.33
CA ASP A 37 12.67 -15.01 -4.05
C ASP A 37 11.17 -15.32 -3.89
N SER A 38 10.29 -14.36 -4.23
CA SER A 38 8.83 -14.43 -4.19
C SER A 38 8.22 -14.79 -2.82
N ARG A 39 9.01 -14.77 -1.75
CA ARG A 39 8.54 -15.00 -0.39
C ARG A 39 7.75 -13.77 0.08
N ARG A 40 6.46 -13.97 0.30
CA ARG A 40 5.57 -12.99 0.94
C ARG A 40 5.81 -13.05 2.44
N ILE A 41 6.39 -12.00 2.99
CA ILE A 41 6.55 -11.84 4.43
C ILE A 41 5.53 -10.79 4.86
N SER A 42 4.59 -11.18 5.72
CA SER A 42 3.74 -10.22 6.43
C SER A 42 4.50 -9.74 7.65
N LEU A 43 4.62 -8.42 7.81
CA LEU A 43 5.00 -7.83 9.08
C LEU A 43 3.85 -7.95 10.09
N ASP A 44 4.17 -7.61 11.34
CA ASP A 44 3.20 -7.57 12.44
C ASP A 44 2.02 -6.65 12.08
N THR A 45 0.85 -7.02 12.60
CA THR A 45 -0.38 -6.25 12.40
C THR A 45 -0.39 -5.04 13.32
N VAL A 46 -0.72 -3.87 12.77
CA VAL A 46 -0.65 -2.57 13.45
C VAL A 46 -1.94 -1.77 13.26
N THR A 47 -2.17 -0.80 14.15
CA THR A 47 -3.24 0.19 14.02
C THR A 47 -2.77 1.37 13.15
N ILE A 48 -3.71 2.23 12.74
CA ILE A 48 -3.43 3.40 11.88
C ILE A 48 -2.35 4.33 12.46
N GLU A 49 -2.30 4.47 13.79
CA GLU A 49 -1.33 5.32 14.51
C GLU A 49 0.12 4.84 14.40
N HIS A 50 0.32 3.58 14.01
CA HIS A 50 1.62 2.93 13.90
C HIS A 50 2.04 2.67 12.44
N LEU A 51 1.31 3.24 11.48
CA LEU A 51 1.69 3.19 10.07
C LEU A 51 2.97 3.99 9.83
N LEU A 52 3.76 3.52 8.86
CA LEU A 52 5.02 4.14 8.50
C LEU A 52 4.77 5.39 7.66
N TYR A 53 5.60 6.40 7.88
CA TYR A 53 5.65 7.64 7.12
C TYR A 53 7.08 7.87 6.65
N HIS A 54 7.27 8.73 5.65
CA HIS A 54 8.59 9.12 5.17
C HIS A 54 9.48 9.68 6.31
N ASP A 55 10.80 9.54 6.17
CA ASP A 55 11.73 10.24 7.06
C ASP A 55 11.72 11.73 6.69
N SER A 56 11.86 12.61 7.69
CA SER A 56 12.05 14.05 7.50
C SER A 56 13.17 14.45 6.53
N LYS A 57 14.14 13.56 6.31
CA LYS A 57 15.23 13.77 5.36
C LYS A 57 14.83 13.42 3.93
N ASP A 58 13.84 12.57 3.74
CA ASP A 58 13.44 12.11 2.41
C ASP A 58 13.06 13.28 1.50
N SER A 59 13.52 13.17 0.25
CA SER A 59 13.23 14.19 -0.75
C SER A 59 11.88 13.90 -1.40
N LEU A 60 10.97 14.87 -1.35
CA LEU A 60 9.74 14.82 -2.13
C LEU A 60 10.09 14.90 -3.63
N ILE A 61 9.73 13.87 -4.38
CA ILE A 61 9.96 13.76 -5.82
C ILE A 61 8.76 14.28 -6.61
N GLU A 62 7.56 13.82 -6.25
CA GLU A 62 6.34 14.22 -6.95
C GLU A 62 5.12 14.13 -6.02
N GLN A 63 4.06 14.87 -6.34
CA GLN A 63 2.80 14.80 -5.65
C GLN A 63 1.66 14.86 -6.66
N TYR A 64 0.61 14.06 -6.43
CA TYR A 64 -0.56 14.03 -7.28
C TYR A 64 -1.84 14.02 -6.46
N VAL A 65 -2.92 14.43 -7.12
CA VAL A 65 -4.28 14.36 -6.60
C VAL A 65 -5.09 13.40 -7.45
N PHE A 66 -5.86 12.55 -6.81
CA PHE A 66 -6.89 11.75 -7.45
C PHE A 66 -8.18 11.85 -6.64
N SER A 67 -9.31 11.57 -7.26
CA SER A 67 -10.60 11.58 -6.59
C SER A 67 -11.24 10.20 -6.67
N THR A 68 -11.76 9.72 -5.53
CA THR A 68 -12.58 8.53 -5.43
C THR A 68 -13.69 8.78 -4.42
N ASN A 69 -14.88 8.21 -4.61
CA ASN A 69 -16.02 8.39 -3.69
C ASN A 69 -16.36 9.86 -3.36
N ASN A 70 -16.16 10.78 -4.32
CA ASN A 70 -16.31 12.24 -4.17
C ASN A 70 -15.35 12.91 -3.17
N GLU A 71 -14.34 12.18 -2.69
CA GLU A 71 -13.25 12.70 -1.88
C GLU A 71 -11.99 12.85 -2.75
N SER A 72 -11.19 13.87 -2.45
CA SER A 72 -9.90 14.10 -3.10
C SER A 72 -8.79 13.68 -2.17
N HIS A 73 -7.88 12.88 -2.71
CA HIS A 73 -6.77 12.30 -1.99
C HIS A 73 -5.45 12.73 -2.59
N PHE A 74 -4.43 12.85 -1.73
CA PHE A 74 -3.08 13.21 -2.13
C PHE A 74 -2.16 12.00 -2.03
N ILE A 75 -1.39 11.76 -3.09
CA ILE A 75 -0.29 10.80 -3.05
C ILE A 75 1.01 11.55 -3.26
N SER A 76 1.94 11.37 -2.34
CA SER A 76 3.28 11.93 -2.38
C SER A 76 4.29 10.83 -2.63
N LEU A 77 5.23 11.06 -3.54
CA LEU A 77 6.34 10.18 -3.83
C LEU A 77 7.61 10.76 -3.21
N PHE A 78 8.23 10.01 -2.31
CA PHE A 78 9.47 10.37 -1.64
C PHE A 78 10.63 9.48 -2.10
N SER A 79 11.86 10.00 -1.97
CA SER A 79 13.10 9.25 -2.20
C SER A 79 14.14 9.53 -1.13
N ASN A 80 14.76 8.46 -0.65
CA ASN A 80 15.90 8.53 0.28
C ASN A 80 17.27 8.50 -0.42
N GLU A 81 17.29 8.51 -1.77
CA GLU A 81 18.50 8.28 -2.58
C GLU A 81 19.70 9.15 -2.18
N HIS A 82 19.43 10.39 -1.77
CA HIS A 82 20.46 11.35 -1.36
C HIS A 82 21.28 10.94 -0.12
N TYR A 83 20.77 10.09 0.77
CA TYR A 83 21.54 9.56 1.92
C TYR A 83 21.63 8.03 1.97
N ALA A 84 20.82 7.31 1.18
CA ALA A 84 20.79 5.83 1.17
C ALA A 84 20.98 5.24 -0.25
N GLY A 85 21.48 6.02 -1.21
CA GLY A 85 21.64 5.56 -2.60
C GLY A 85 22.58 4.36 -2.77
N ILE A 86 23.63 4.24 -1.96
CA ILE A 86 24.57 3.10 -2.01
C ILE A 86 23.91 1.80 -1.52
N ASP A 87 22.99 1.91 -0.55
CA ASP A 87 22.27 0.77 0.02
C ASP A 87 21.04 0.35 -0.82
N GLY A 88 20.91 0.94 -2.00
CA GLY A 88 19.96 0.54 -3.02
C GLY A 88 18.80 1.51 -3.21
N GLY A 89 18.70 2.58 -2.40
CA GLY A 89 17.68 3.62 -2.48
C GLY A 89 16.24 3.10 -2.38
N GLU A 90 15.32 3.94 -1.94
CA GLU A 90 13.90 3.60 -1.80
C GLU A 90 13.05 4.72 -2.38
N LEU A 91 12.01 4.33 -3.11
CA LEU A 91 10.89 5.17 -3.48
C LEU A 91 9.69 4.77 -2.64
N SER A 92 9.13 5.75 -1.93
CA SER A 92 8.00 5.54 -1.01
C SER A 92 6.81 6.38 -1.46
N PHE A 93 5.68 5.71 -1.69
CA PHE A 93 4.40 6.35 -2.00
C PHE A 93 3.58 6.46 -0.73
N GLU A 94 3.32 7.70 -0.34
CA GLU A 94 2.58 8.06 0.86
C GLU A 94 1.21 8.62 0.50
N LEU A 95 0.16 8.05 1.09
CA LEU A 95 -1.23 8.48 0.93
C LEU A 95 -1.63 9.31 2.15
N ASP A 96 -2.04 10.56 1.90
CA ASP A 96 -2.50 11.60 2.84
C ASP A 96 -2.62 11.23 4.33
N THR A 97 -3.58 10.38 4.70
CA THR A 97 -3.93 10.03 6.09
C THR A 97 -3.58 8.60 6.50
N LEU A 98 -3.06 7.81 5.56
CA LEU A 98 -2.70 6.41 5.79
C LEU A 98 -1.19 6.19 5.93
N GLY A 99 -0.36 7.07 5.37
CA GLY A 99 1.08 6.89 5.36
C GLY A 99 1.56 6.10 4.14
N ILE A 100 2.71 5.44 4.26
CA ILE A 100 3.34 4.70 3.17
C ILE A 100 2.46 3.50 2.78
N ILE A 101 1.92 3.54 1.57
CA ILE A 101 1.07 2.47 1.01
C ILE A 101 1.84 1.51 0.11
N TYR A 102 2.94 1.99 -0.47
CA TYR A 102 3.81 1.20 -1.34
C TYR A 102 5.21 1.77 -1.30
N SER A 103 6.20 0.89 -1.16
CA SER A 103 7.61 1.24 -1.31
C SER A 103 8.29 0.27 -2.25
N CYS A 104 9.28 0.74 -2.99
CA CYS A 104 10.14 -0.13 -3.77
C CYS A 104 11.60 0.33 -3.71
N SER A 105 12.50 -0.65 -3.76
CA SER A 105 13.92 -0.32 -3.92
C SER A 105 14.18 0.18 -5.33
N THR A 106 15.05 1.19 -5.45
CA THR A 106 15.50 1.69 -6.76
C THR A 106 16.50 0.77 -7.43
N THR A 107 17.17 -0.09 -6.65
CA THR A 107 18.26 -0.96 -7.10
C THR A 107 17.89 -2.44 -7.06
N TRP A 108 17.13 -2.86 -6.05
CA TRP A 108 16.78 -4.26 -5.83
C TRP A 108 15.34 -4.57 -6.24
N PHE A 109 15.09 -5.80 -6.69
CA PHE A 109 13.73 -6.30 -6.92
C PHE A 109 13.06 -6.63 -5.57
N SER A 110 12.72 -5.59 -4.82
CA SER A 110 12.00 -5.65 -3.55
C SER A 110 10.95 -4.54 -3.51
N ASN A 111 9.76 -4.90 -3.07
CA ASN A 111 8.71 -3.93 -2.75
C ASN A 111 7.97 -4.31 -1.47
N ILE A 112 7.38 -3.28 -0.86
CA ILE A 112 6.56 -3.37 0.32
C ILE A 112 5.21 -2.76 -0.03
N ARG A 113 4.11 -3.38 0.40
CA ARG A 113 2.76 -2.91 0.17
C ARG A 113 1.93 -2.96 1.45
N LEU A 114 1.21 -1.89 1.74
CA LEU A 114 0.25 -1.85 2.83
C LEU A 114 -1.02 -2.65 2.48
N LYS A 115 -1.53 -3.40 3.45
CA LYS A 115 -2.83 -4.08 3.38
C LYS A 115 -3.59 -3.87 4.68
N SER A 116 -4.91 -3.87 4.59
CA SER A 116 -5.83 -3.77 5.72
C SER A 116 -6.76 -4.99 5.80
N ASN A 117 -7.38 -5.22 6.96
CA ASN A 117 -8.52 -6.12 7.10
C ASN A 117 -9.85 -5.51 6.58
N ASN A 118 -9.84 -4.26 6.12
CA ASN A 118 -10.99 -3.57 5.55
C ASN A 118 -10.89 -3.49 4.01
N ASP A 119 -11.91 -4.00 3.32
CA ASP A 119 -11.94 -4.07 1.85
C ASP A 119 -11.98 -2.70 1.17
N SER A 120 -12.74 -1.74 1.72
CA SER A 120 -12.83 -0.38 1.16
C SER A 120 -11.49 0.37 1.26
N ILE A 121 -10.74 0.16 2.35
CA ILE A 121 -9.39 0.71 2.50
C ILE A 121 -8.42 0.05 1.50
N ASN A 122 -8.51 -1.27 1.33
CA ASN A 122 -7.72 -1.97 0.33
C ASN A 122 -8.01 -1.47 -1.08
N GLU A 123 -9.28 -1.22 -1.41
CA GLU A 123 -9.67 -0.64 -2.71
C GLU A 123 -9.06 0.75 -2.92
N LEU A 124 -9.11 1.62 -1.90
CA LEU A 124 -8.46 2.94 -1.95
C LEU A 124 -6.94 2.83 -2.18
N ILE A 125 -6.26 1.96 -1.43
CA ILE A 125 -4.83 1.69 -1.58
C ILE A 125 -4.52 1.22 -3.00
N ASP A 126 -5.32 0.31 -3.53
CA ASP A 126 -5.11 -0.30 -4.83
C ASP A 126 -5.29 0.74 -5.96
N ILE A 127 -6.34 1.57 -5.89
CA ILE A 127 -6.55 2.72 -6.80
C ILE A 127 -5.37 3.70 -6.73
N ALA A 128 -4.90 4.00 -5.52
CA ALA A 128 -3.78 4.93 -5.33
C ALA A 128 -2.50 4.40 -5.99
N ILE A 129 -2.15 3.13 -5.75
CA ILE A 129 -0.99 2.48 -6.35
C ILE A 129 -1.10 2.44 -7.88
N GLU A 130 -2.27 2.12 -8.43
CA GLU A 130 -2.49 2.13 -9.88
C GLU A 130 -2.28 3.51 -10.50
N ASN A 131 -2.77 4.57 -9.84
CA ASN A 131 -2.53 5.95 -10.26
C ASN A 131 -1.04 6.30 -10.22
N CYS A 132 -0.30 5.82 -9.23
CA CYS A 132 1.15 6.01 -9.14
C CYS A 132 1.91 5.28 -10.24
N LEU A 133 1.64 4.00 -10.43
CA LEU A 133 2.36 3.15 -11.38
C LEU A 133 2.05 3.53 -12.83
N SER A 134 0.80 3.84 -13.16
CA SER A 134 0.43 4.28 -14.52
C SER A 134 1.11 5.60 -14.92
N ARG A 135 1.39 6.49 -13.95
CA ARG A 135 2.07 7.76 -14.19
C ARG A 135 3.59 7.63 -14.18
N SER A 136 4.14 6.78 -13.31
CA SER A 136 5.59 6.55 -13.21
C SER A 136 6.14 5.66 -14.31
N VAL A 137 5.37 4.69 -14.83
CA VAL A 137 5.77 3.83 -15.99
C VAL A 137 6.00 4.64 -17.27
N ASN A 138 5.47 5.87 -17.35
CA ASN A 138 5.74 6.78 -18.47
C ASN A 138 7.00 7.66 -18.27
N ARG A 139 7.71 7.54 -17.13
CA ARG A 139 8.90 8.36 -16.81
C ARG A 139 10.09 7.59 -16.27
N ILE A 140 9.88 6.41 -15.68
CA ILE A 140 10.95 5.51 -15.31
C ILE A 140 11.27 4.67 -16.54
N ASP A 141 12.03 5.28 -17.47
CA ASP A 141 12.94 4.50 -18.31
C ASP A 141 13.84 3.77 -17.32
N TYR A 142 13.45 2.54 -16.95
CA TYR A 142 14.37 1.58 -16.37
C TYR A 142 15.48 1.44 -17.42
N LYS A 143 16.56 2.21 -17.25
CA LYS A 143 17.86 1.77 -17.72
C LYS A 143 18.17 0.54 -16.89
N SER A 144 17.59 -0.59 -17.31
CA SER A 144 18.09 -1.91 -16.98
C SER A 144 19.61 -1.80 -17.06
N PRO A 145 20.35 -2.16 -15.99
CA PRO A 145 21.80 -2.10 -16.02
C PRO A 145 22.20 -2.87 -17.26
N ASN A 146 22.83 -2.16 -18.21
CA ASN A 146 23.18 -2.64 -19.53
C ASN A 146 23.43 -4.14 -19.45
N THR A 147 22.51 -4.97 -19.98
CA THR A 147 22.82 -6.35 -20.29
C THR A 147 24.15 -6.29 -21.01
N ALA A 148 25.20 -6.81 -20.35
CA ALA A 148 26.55 -6.76 -20.87
C ALA A 148 26.46 -7.18 -22.34
N LYS A 149 26.76 -6.26 -23.25
CA LYS A 149 26.98 -6.66 -24.63
C LYS A 149 28.08 -7.69 -24.55
N ILE A 150 27.76 -8.91 -24.95
CA ILE A 150 28.74 -9.97 -25.17
C ILE A 150 29.74 -9.38 -26.15
N GLU A 151 30.90 -8.95 -25.64
CA GLU A 151 32.04 -8.69 -26.49
C GLU A 151 32.41 -10.02 -27.13
N GLN A 152 32.37 -10.05 -28.45
CA GLN A 152 32.81 -11.21 -29.22
C GLN A 152 34.21 -11.61 -28.74
N ILE A 153 34.34 -12.86 -28.29
CA ILE A 153 35.62 -13.48 -27.98
C ILE A 153 36.44 -13.49 -29.28
N ILE A 154 37.44 -12.63 -29.37
CA ILE A 154 38.44 -12.69 -30.43
C ILE A 154 39.28 -13.96 -30.17
N PRO A 155 39.39 -14.90 -31.12
CA PRO A 155 40.20 -16.09 -30.91
C PRO A 155 41.68 -15.71 -30.78
N PHE A 156 42.31 -16.21 -29.73
CA PHE A 156 43.72 -16.03 -29.41
C PHE A 156 44.59 -16.58 -30.54
N ARG A 157 45.31 -15.72 -31.26
CA ARG A 157 46.31 -16.15 -32.25
C ARG A 157 47.65 -16.26 -31.52
N GLN A 158 48.14 -17.49 -31.34
CA GLN A 158 49.50 -17.71 -30.84
C GLN A 158 50.54 -17.13 -31.83
N PRO A 159 51.64 -16.54 -31.35
CA PRO A 159 52.73 -16.12 -32.22
C PRO A 159 53.45 -17.36 -32.77
N SER A 160 53.56 -17.45 -34.09
CA SER A 160 54.45 -18.40 -34.75
C SER A 160 55.89 -17.95 -34.58
N ASN A 161 56.75 -18.85 -34.08
CA ASN A 161 58.20 -18.71 -34.12
C ASN A 161 58.74 -18.62 -35.56
#